data_AF-A0A087SUB9-F1
#
_entry.id   AF-A0A087SUB9-F1
#
_cell.length_a   1.000
_cell.length_b   1.000
_cell.length_c   1.000
_cell.angle_alpha   90.00
_cell.angle_beta   90.00
_cell.angle_gamma   90.00
#
_symmetry.space_group_name_H-M   'P 1'
#
loop_
_entity.id
_entity.type
_entity.pdbx_description
1 polymer ?
#
loop_
_entity_poly.entity_id
_entity_poly.type
_entity_poly.pdbx_seq_one_letter_code
_entity_poly.pdbx_strand_id
1 'polypeptide(L)'
;MLDMETMVLDRLLYRNKHQHRHAKYFQQLREVRRGLRSLASLQLDAALRALHDALQAGASRHALPTISMHLSLGHEQRLLPSHQAAMSVLQRLLAAARLVPRLLGALQRAARQLAAQLALTFFVPLCLTCLSLLGRIWVLCSQLLLDVVGVYGTISHPGPLLELQARKEMHPDRVRSPEHRPLPS
;
A
#
# COMPACT_ATOMS: atom_id res chain seq x y z
N MET A 1 10.43 0.13 -1.69
CA MET A 1 11.12 -1.17 -1.93
C MET A 1 11.24 -1.49 -3.42
N LEU A 2 10.19 -1.24 -4.22
CA LEU A 2 10.24 -1.33 -5.69
C LEU A 2 11.18 -0.32 -6.37
N ASP A 3 11.57 0.76 -5.69
CA ASP A 3 12.34 1.87 -6.26
C ASP A 3 13.74 1.44 -6.70
N MET A 4 14.39 0.58 -5.92
CA MET A 4 15.72 0.06 -6.25
C MET A 4 15.68 -0.80 -7.52
N GLU A 5 14.75 -1.75 -7.61
CA GLU A 5 14.60 -2.59 -8.80
C GLU A 5 14.22 -1.75 -10.03
N THR A 6 13.39 -0.72 -9.85
CA THR A 6 13.01 0.21 -10.92
C THR A 6 14.22 1.01 -11.41
N MET A 7 15.07 1.48 -10.50
CA MET A 7 16.32 2.17 -10.83
C MET A 7 17.32 1.25 -11.55
N VAL A 8 17.45 -0.01 -11.11
CA VAL A 8 18.31 -1.00 -11.80
C VAL A 8 17.78 -1.26 -13.21
N LEU A 9 16.47 -1.44 -13.37
CA LEU A 9 15.83 -1.59 -14.68
C LEU A 9 16.08 -0.37 -15.58
N ASP A 10 15.94 0.84 -15.05
CA ASP A 10 16.17 2.08 -15.81
C ASP A 10 17.64 2.19 -16.27
N ARG A 11 18.60 1.83 -15.40
CA ARG A 11 20.02 1.81 -15.78
C ARG A 11 20.32 0.76 -16.86
N LEU A 12 19.75 -0.44 -16.75
CA LEU A 12 19.89 -1.49 -17.75
C LEU A 12 19.30 -1.07 -19.10
N LEU A 13 18.09 -0.49 -19.09
CA LEU A 13 17.44 0.00 -20.31
C LEU A 13 18.21 1.15 -20.94
N TYR A 14 18.76 2.06 -20.14
CA TYR A 14 19.56 3.17 -20.64
C TYR A 14 20.83 2.67 -21.35
N ARG A 15 21.59 1.79 -20.69
CA ARG A 15 22.84 1.23 -21.24
C ARG A 15 22.63 0.44 -22.53
N ASN A 16 21.52 -0.28 -22.64
CA ASN A 16 21.23 -1.18 -23.76
C ASN A 16 20.33 -0.56 -24.85
N LYS A 17 20.01 0.73 -24.73
CA LYS A 17 19.04 1.43 -25.59
C LYS A 17 19.40 1.39 -27.07
N HIS A 18 20.67 1.62 -27.41
CA HIS A 18 21.10 1.75 -28.80
C HIS A 18 21.26 0.38 -29.48
N GLN A 19 21.74 -0.62 -28.74
CA GLN A 19 21.97 -1.97 -29.27
C GLN A 19 20.66 -2.74 -29.52
N HIS A 20 19.62 -2.48 -28.73
CA HIS A 20 18.40 -3.30 -28.74
C HIS A 20 17.12 -2.50 -28.98
N ARG A 21 17.23 -1.29 -29.54
CA ARG A 21 16.11 -0.34 -29.72
C ARG A 21 14.85 -0.97 -30.32
N HIS A 22 15.01 -1.83 -31.33
CA HIS A 22 13.92 -2.43 -32.09
C HIS A 22 13.59 -3.86 -31.64
N ALA A 23 14.33 -4.42 -30.69
CA ALA A 23 14.13 -5.79 -30.25
C ALA A 23 12.82 -5.94 -29.46
N LYS A 24 12.06 -7.00 -29.76
CA LYS A 24 10.75 -7.27 -29.14
C LYS A 24 10.85 -7.43 -27.62
N TYR A 25 11.88 -8.11 -27.12
CA TYR A 25 12.11 -8.25 -25.68
C TYR A 25 12.35 -6.89 -25.00
N PHE A 26 13.06 -5.98 -25.67
CA PHE A 26 13.37 -4.64 -25.16
C PHE A 26 12.13 -3.75 -25.12
N GLN A 27 11.23 -3.89 -26.09
CA GLN A 27 9.91 -3.25 -26.06
C GLN A 27 9.09 -3.73 -24.85
N GLN A 28 9.08 -5.05 -24.58
CA GLN A 28 8.37 -5.59 -23.41
C GLN A 28 8.95 -5.08 -22.08
N LEU A 29 10.28 -4.96 -21.96
CA LEU A 29 10.91 -4.35 -20.78
C LEU A 29 10.52 -2.87 -20.60
N ARG A 30 10.35 -2.12 -21.70
CA ARG A 30 9.85 -0.74 -21.64
C ARG A 30 8.40 -0.68 -21.18
N GLU A 31 7.56 -1.65 -21.55
CA GLU A 31 6.19 -1.74 -21.02
C GLU A 31 6.18 -2.03 -19.51
N VAL A 32 7.03 -2.94 -19.04
CA VAL A 32 7.21 -3.20 -17.60
C VAL A 32 7.59 -1.91 -16.88
N ARG A 33 8.56 -1.16 -17.40
CA ARG A 33 8.95 0.13 -16.83
C ARG A 33 7.79 1.12 -16.78
N ARG A 34 6.98 1.22 -17.84
CA ARG A 34 5.82 2.12 -17.85
C ARG A 34 4.83 1.73 -16.75
N GLY A 35 4.54 0.44 -16.60
CA GLY A 35 3.67 -0.06 -15.54
C GLY A 35 4.22 0.26 -14.13
N LEU A 36 5.52 0.12 -13.91
CA LEU A 36 6.16 0.50 -12.64
C LEU A 36 6.03 2.01 -12.35
N ARG A 37 6.18 2.87 -13.36
CA ARG A 37 5.99 4.31 -13.21
C ARG A 37 4.53 4.68 -12.91
N SER A 38 3.58 4.02 -13.57
CA SER A 38 2.17 4.21 -13.28
C SER A 38 1.83 3.78 -11.85
N LEU A 39 2.42 2.69 -11.36
CA LEU A 39 2.28 2.27 -9.97
C LEU A 39 2.86 3.31 -9.00
N ALA A 40 4.07 3.83 -9.28
CA ALA A 40 4.72 4.86 -8.47
C ALA A 40 3.91 6.16 -8.41
N SER A 41 3.23 6.54 -9.50
CA SER A 41 2.40 7.76 -9.53
C SER A 41 1.19 7.74 -8.58
N LEU A 42 0.77 6.55 -8.10
CA LEU A 42 -0.31 6.44 -7.12
C LEU A 42 0.13 6.93 -5.72
N GLN A 43 1.44 6.98 -5.45
CA GLN A 43 2.04 7.46 -4.21
C GLN A 43 1.36 6.86 -2.97
N LEU A 44 1.18 5.52 -2.95
CA LEU A 44 0.44 4.82 -1.91
C LEU A 44 1.01 5.08 -0.52
N ASP A 45 2.35 5.09 -0.38
CA ASP A 45 3.02 5.40 0.89
C ASP A 45 2.66 6.79 1.42
N ALA A 46 2.71 7.81 0.57
CA ALA A 46 2.39 9.18 0.97
C ALA A 46 0.91 9.32 1.32
N ALA A 47 0.03 8.67 0.55
CA ALA A 47 -1.41 8.69 0.79
C ALA A 47 -1.79 8.00 2.11
N LEU A 48 -1.17 6.84 2.42
CA LEU A 48 -1.37 6.12 3.67
C LEU A 48 -0.83 6.89 4.88
N ARG A 49 0.33 7.53 4.76
CA ARG A 49 0.89 8.39 5.82
C ARG A 49 -0.02 9.60 6.09
N ALA A 50 -0.47 10.29 5.04
CA ALA A 50 -1.39 11.41 5.19
C ALA A 50 -2.70 11.00 5.88
N LEU A 51 -3.23 9.80 5.58
CA LEU A 51 -4.39 9.26 6.28
C LEU A 51 -4.08 8.95 7.75
N HIS A 52 -2.93 8.34 8.04
CA HIS A 52 -2.50 8.06 9.41
C HIS A 52 -2.38 9.35 10.24
N ASP A 53 -1.72 10.37 9.70
CA ASP A 53 -1.54 11.67 10.37
C ASP A 53 -2.90 12.35 10.61
N ALA A 54 -3.82 12.29 9.63
CA ALA A 54 -5.17 12.83 9.77
C ALA A 54 -5.99 12.11 10.86
N LEU A 55 -5.83 10.79 11.00
CA LEU A 55 -6.46 10.01 12.06
C LEU A 55 -5.88 10.36 13.43
N GLN A 56 -4.55 10.45 13.55
CA GLN A 56 -3.87 10.80 14.80
C GLN A 56 -4.19 12.22 15.27
N ALA A 57 -4.27 13.18 14.34
CA ALA A 57 -4.69 14.56 14.63
C ALA A 57 -6.18 14.67 15.01
N GLY A 58 -7.00 13.69 14.65
CA GLY A 58 -8.39 13.56 15.12
C GLY A 58 -8.47 12.97 16.54
N ALA A 59 -7.60 12.02 16.87
CA ALA A 59 -7.50 11.40 18.18
C ALA A 59 -6.94 12.36 19.25
N SER A 60 -5.90 13.14 18.93
CA SER A 60 -5.30 14.11 19.86
C SER A 60 -6.22 15.31 20.17
N ARG A 61 -7.15 15.65 19.26
CA ARG A 61 -8.19 16.67 19.50
C ARG A 61 -9.26 16.24 20.51
N HIS A 62 -9.39 14.93 20.79
CA HIS A 62 -10.27 14.42 21.84
C HIS A 62 -9.61 14.42 23.24
N ALA A 63 -8.34 14.82 23.36
CA ALA A 63 -7.60 14.89 24.63
C ALA A 63 -7.46 16.32 25.19
N LEU A 64 -8.13 17.32 24.61
CA LEU A 64 -8.16 18.68 25.15
C LEU A 64 -9.43 18.87 26.01
N PRO A 65 -9.31 19.32 27.27
CA PRO A 65 -10.46 19.48 28.14
C PRO A 65 -11.33 20.65 27.67
N THR A 66 -12.64 20.42 27.79
CA THR A 66 -13.75 21.35 27.97
C THR A 66 -13.33 22.81 28.26
N ILE A 67 -14.03 23.75 27.61
CA ILE A 67 -14.05 25.23 27.78
C ILE A 67 -13.36 25.98 26.63
N SER A 68 -14.16 26.29 25.60
CA SER A 68 -13.94 27.28 24.51
C SER A 68 -13.88 26.68 23.11
N MET A 69 -15.02 26.18 22.63
CA MET A 69 -15.35 26.32 21.21
C MET A 69 -16.87 26.28 20.99
N HIS A 70 -17.60 26.98 21.86
CA HIS A 70 -19.00 27.29 21.61
C HIS A 70 -19.08 28.65 20.90
N LEU A 71 -18.53 28.76 19.69
CA LEU A 71 -18.98 29.78 18.76
C LEU A 71 -18.67 29.40 17.31
N SER A 72 -19.75 29.31 16.54
CA SER A 72 -19.83 29.57 15.11
C SER A 72 -18.97 28.72 14.18
N LEU A 73 -19.58 27.67 13.59
CA LEU A 73 -19.69 27.51 12.13
C LEU A 73 -20.44 26.22 11.75
N GLY A 74 -21.59 26.42 11.08
CA GLY A 74 -21.98 25.71 9.86
C GLY A 74 -22.35 24.24 9.95
N HIS A 75 -23.65 23.97 9.87
CA HIS A 75 -24.28 22.65 9.95
C HIS A 75 -24.07 21.74 8.72
N GLU A 76 -23.19 22.02 7.75
CA GLU A 76 -23.18 21.23 6.48
C GLU A 76 -21.80 20.75 5.98
N GLN A 77 -20.68 20.98 6.69
CA GLN A 77 -19.34 20.55 6.21
C GLN A 77 -18.36 20.15 7.32
N ARG A 78 -18.80 19.52 8.42
CA ARG A 78 -17.91 18.68 9.24
C ARG A 78 -17.89 17.24 8.72
N LEU A 79 -17.73 17.06 7.41
CA LEU A 79 -17.18 15.82 6.89
C LEU A 79 -15.76 15.77 7.42
N LEU A 80 -15.55 14.95 8.45
CA LEU A 80 -14.26 14.69 9.08
C LEU A 80 -13.20 14.65 7.96
N PRO A 81 -12.11 15.44 8.01
CA PRO A 81 -11.09 15.43 6.96
C PRO A 81 -10.56 14.02 6.65
N SER A 82 -10.79 13.07 7.56
CA SER A 82 -10.57 11.65 7.39
C SER A 82 -11.47 10.94 6.37
N HIS A 83 -12.73 11.35 6.10
CA HIS A 83 -13.61 10.62 5.16
C HIS A 83 -13.19 10.83 3.71
N GLN A 84 -12.98 12.10 3.30
CA GLN A 84 -12.48 12.41 1.95
C GLN A 84 -11.05 11.88 1.75
N ALA A 85 -10.20 11.97 2.78
CA ALA A 85 -8.87 11.37 2.76
C ALA A 85 -8.96 9.84 2.60
N ALA A 86 -9.76 9.15 3.41
CA ALA A 86 -9.95 7.70 3.35
C ALA A 86 -10.50 7.25 1.98
N MET A 87 -11.47 7.96 1.42
CA MET A 87 -12.00 7.67 0.08
C MET A 87 -10.91 7.79 -0.98
N SER A 88 -10.07 8.84 -0.91
CA SER A 88 -8.96 9.02 -1.84
C SER A 88 -7.90 7.90 -1.73
N VAL A 89 -7.63 7.42 -0.51
CA VAL A 89 -6.74 6.28 -0.27
C VAL A 89 -7.34 4.98 -0.82
N LEU A 90 -8.62 4.70 -0.53
CA LEU A 90 -9.32 3.52 -1.03
C LEU A 90 -9.35 3.49 -2.56
N GLN A 91 -9.59 4.62 -3.22
CA GLN A 91 -9.54 4.73 -4.68
C GLN A 91 -8.13 4.44 -5.23
N ARG A 92 -7.07 4.95 -4.58
CA ARG A 92 -5.68 4.66 -4.97
C ARG A 92 -5.31 3.19 -4.75
N LEU A 93 -5.74 2.59 -3.64
CA LEU A 93 -5.57 1.16 -3.35
C LEU A 93 -6.28 0.30 -4.40
N LEU A 94 -7.52 0.64 -4.76
CA LEU A 94 -8.26 -0.04 -5.81
C LEU A 94 -7.58 0.10 -7.18
N ALA A 95 -7.08 1.29 -7.50
CA ALA A 95 -6.31 1.53 -8.72
C ALA A 95 -5.04 0.67 -8.75
N ALA A 96 -4.32 0.56 -7.63
CA ALA A 96 -3.16 -0.30 -7.50
C ALA A 96 -3.53 -1.78 -7.68
N ALA A 97 -4.59 -2.26 -7.04
CA ALA A 97 -5.09 -3.63 -7.16
C ALA A 97 -5.46 -4.00 -8.60
N ARG A 98 -5.92 -3.05 -9.42
CA ARG A 98 -6.20 -3.25 -10.84
C ARG A 98 -4.95 -3.16 -11.72
N LEU A 99 -3.98 -2.34 -11.34
CA LEU A 99 -2.76 -2.08 -12.12
C LEU A 99 -1.74 -3.20 -11.96
N VAL A 100 -1.57 -3.72 -10.74
CA VAL A 100 -0.57 -4.76 -10.43
C VAL A 100 -0.75 -6.02 -11.28
N PRO A 101 -1.95 -6.62 -11.44
CA PRO A 101 -2.14 -7.77 -12.32
C PRO A 101 -1.77 -7.51 -13.78
N ARG A 102 -2.02 -6.29 -14.29
CA ARG A 102 -1.61 -5.89 -15.65
C ARG A 102 -0.09 -5.81 -15.77
N LEU A 103 0.59 -5.31 -14.74
CA LEU A 103 2.04 -5.29 -14.65
C LEU A 103 2.63 -6.70 -14.58
N LEU A 104 2.05 -7.61 -13.79
CA LEU A 104 2.43 -9.03 -13.75
C LEU A 104 2.30 -9.68 -15.14
N GLY A 105 1.21 -9.39 -15.87
CA GLY A 105 1.06 -9.83 -17.27
C GLY A 105 2.14 -9.27 -18.22
N ALA A 106 2.57 -8.02 -18.03
CA ALA A 106 3.69 -7.45 -18.77
C ALA A 106 5.03 -8.10 -18.41
N LEU A 107 5.29 -8.37 -17.13
CA LEU A 107 6.47 -9.07 -16.63
C LEU A 107 6.56 -10.48 -17.25
N GLN A 108 5.47 -11.24 -17.28
CA GLN A 108 5.45 -12.58 -17.86
C GLN A 108 5.72 -12.56 -19.38
N ARG A 109 5.23 -11.55 -20.10
CA ARG A 109 5.51 -11.39 -21.53
C ARG A 109 6.97 -11.04 -21.78
N ALA A 110 7.54 -10.14 -20.97
CA ALA A 110 8.97 -9.80 -21.04
C ALA A 110 9.85 -11.02 -20.73
N ALA A 111 9.54 -11.75 -19.66
CA ALA A 111 10.27 -12.95 -19.25
C ALA A 111 10.25 -14.03 -20.35
N ARG A 112 9.09 -14.28 -20.98
CA ARG A 112 9.00 -15.22 -22.11
C ARG A 112 9.88 -14.82 -23.29
N GLN A 113 9.91 -13.54 -23.65
CA GLN A 113 10.77 -13.06 -24.74
C GLN A 113 12.26 -13.20 -24.40
N LEU A 114 12.65 -12.87 -23.17
CA LEU A 114 14.03 -13.04 -22.69
C LEU A 114 14.45 -14.51 -22.62
N ALA A 115 13.55 -15.39 -22.15
CA ALA A 115 13.80 -16.83 -22.12
C ALA A 115 13.98 -17.39 -23.53
N ALA A 116 13.22 -16.90 -24.52
CA ALA A 116 13.41 -17.28 -25.92
C ALA A 116 14.77 -16.83 -26.47
N GLN A 117 15.23 -15.62 -26.13
CA GLN A 117 16.59 -15.18 -26.51
C GLN A 117 17.67 -16.02 -25.83
N LEU A 118 17.47 -16.36 -24.56
CA LEU A 118 18.38 -17.20 -23.79
C LEU A 118 18.47 -18.62 -24.36
N ALA A 119 17.35 -19.20 -24.79
CA ALA A 119 17.31 -20.52 -25.43
C ALA A 119 18.09 -20.56 -26.76
N LEU A 120 18.14 -19.42 -27.47
CA LEU A 120 18.96 -19.24 -28.66
C LEU A 120 20.41 -18.84 -28.32
N THR A 121 20.79 -18.84 -27.04
CA THR A 121 22.10 -18.41 -26.52
C THR A 121 22.49 -16.97 -26.89
N PHE A 122 21.50 -16.13 -27.20
CA PHE A 122 21.73 -14.71 -27.51
C PHE A 122 21.79 -13.87 -26.24
N PHE A 123 22.83 -13.03 -26.15
CA PHE A 123 23.03 -12.05 -25.08
C PHE A 123 22.86 -12.66 -23.67
N VAL A 124 23.39 -13.88 -23.46
CA VAL A 124 23.18 -14.69 -22.24
C VAL A 124 23.32 -13.90 -20.93
N PRO A 125 24.38 -13.10 -20.71
CA PRO A 125 24.52 -12.33 -19.46
C PRO A 125 23.41 -11.29 -19.28
N LEU A 126 23.01 -10.60 -20.35
CA LEU A 126 21.93 -9.62 -20.32
C LEU A 126 20.59 -10.31 -20.05
N CYS A 127 20.31 -11.43 -20.71
CA CYS A 127 19.08 -12.18 -20.52
C CYS A 127 18.94 -12.71 -19.09
N LEU A 128 19.99 -13.28 -18.52
CA LEU A 128 20.01 -13.77 -17.14
C LEU A 128 19.81 -12.65 -16.12
N THR A 129 20.52 -11.52 -16.28
CA THR A 129 20.37 -10.36 -15.39
C THR A 129 18.96 -9.76 -15.47
N CYS A 130 18.40 -9.65 -16.68
CA CYS A 130 17.01 -9.19 -16.85
C CYS A 130 16.02 -10.17 -16.22
N LEU A 131 16.15 -11.48 -16.45
CA LEU A 131 15.24 -12.48 -15.86
C LEU A 131 15.28 -12.48 -14.34
N SER A 132 16.47 -12.39 -13.74
CA SER A 132 16.64 -12.26 -12.28
C SER A 132 15.93 -11.02 -11.75
N LEU A 133 16.13 -9.87 -12.40
CA LEU A 133 15.49 -8.62 -12.05
C LEU A 133 13.96 -8.69 -12.17
N LEU A 134 13.43 -9.26 -13.26
CA LEU A 134 11.98 -9.44 -13.43
C LEU A 134 11.39 -10.37 -12.37
N GLY A 135 12.10 -11.42 -11.98
CA GLY A 135 11.70 -12.32 -10.89
C GLY A 135 11.59 -11.58 -9.56
N ARG A 136 12.56 -10.73 -9.23
CA ARG A 136 12.51 -9.87 -8.03
C ARG A 136 11.32 -8.93 -8.06
N ILE A 137 11.12 -8.22 -9.18
CA ILE A 137 9.97 -7.30 -9.36
C ILE A 137 8.65 -8.05 -9.23
N TRP A 138 8.54 -9.27 -9.77
CA TRP A 138 7.34 -10.11 -9.67
C TRP A 138 6.96 -10.39 -8.22
N VAL A 139 7.91 -10.83 -7.41
CA VAL A 139 7.69 -11.13 -5.98
C VAL A 139 7.24 -9.87 -5.25
N LEU A 140 7.92 -8.74 -5.46
CA LEU A 140 7.56 -7.46 -4.83
C LEU A 140 6.17 -6.97 -5.23
N CYS A 141 5.80 -7.10 -6.51
CA CYS A 141 4.46 -6.73 -6.98
C CYS A 141 3.39 -7.66 -6.38
N SER A 142 3.69 -8.95 -6.25
CA SER A 142 2.76 -9.92 -5.66
C SER A 142 2.53 -9.65 -4.17
N GLN A 143 3.61 -9.33 -3.44
CA GLN A 143 3.53 -8.92 -2.03
C GLN A 143 2.73 -7.62 -1.89
N LEU A 144 3.02 -6.61 -2.71
CA LEU A 144 2.27 -5.35 -2.70
C LEU A 144 0.77 -5.57 -2.93
N LEU A 145 0.39 -6.49 -3.83
CA LEU A 145 -1.03 -6.79 -4.06
C LEU A 145 -1.70 -7.35 -2.80
N LEU A 146 -1.05 -8.28 -2.11
CA LEU A 146 -1.55 -8.85 -0.85
C LEU A 146 -1.67 -7.76 0.22
N ASP A 147 -0.64 -6.91 0.36
CA ASP A 147 -0.65 -5.81 1.31
C ASP A 147 -1.78 -4.82 1.02
N VAL A 148 -1.96 -4.43 -0.24
CA VAL A 148 -3.03 -3.51 -0.69
C VAL A 148 -4.41 -4.09 -0.38
N VAL A 149 -4.63 -5.38 -0.66
CA VAL A 149 -5.92 -6.04 -0.36
C VAL A 149 -6.14 -6.15 1.15
N GLY A 150 -5.09 -6.46 1.92
CA GLY A 150 -5.16 -6.50 3.38
C GLY A 150 -5.53 -5.14 3.97
N VAL A 151 -4.81 -4.08 3.58
CA VAL A 151 -5.07 -2.70 4.04
C VAL A 151 -6.47 -2.25 3.61
N TYR A 152 -6.87 -2.51 2.36
CA TYR A 152 -8.22 -2.21 1.88
C TYR A 152 -9.29 -2.89 2.76
N GLY A 153 -9.10 -4.16 3.10
CA GLY A 153 -9.98 -4.90 4.00
C GLY A 153 -10.10 -4.27 5.39
N THR A 154 -8.98 -3.85 5.98
CA THR A 154 -8.97 -3.19 7.30
C THR A 154 -9.71 -1.85 7.32
N ILE A 155 -9.60 -1.07 6.23
CA ILE A 155 -10.27 0.24 6.12
C ILE A 155 -11.76 0.07 5.81
N SER A 156 -12.12 -0.92 4.98
CA SER A 156 -13.50 -1.16 4.53
C SER A 156 -14.36 -1.85 5.58
N HIS A 157 -13.79 -2.71 6.43
CA HIS A 157 -14.48 -3.40 7.52
C HIS A 157 -13.71 -3.22 8.84
N PRO A 158 -14.03 -2.19 9.66
CA PRO A 158 -13.39 -2.00 10.97
C PRO A 158 -13.81 -3.06 12.02
N GLY A 159 -14.67 -4.02 11.66
CA GLY A 159 -15.27 -5.03 12.55
C GLY A 159 -14.31 -5.73 13.53
N PRO A 160 -13.14 -6.25 13.13
CA PRO A 160 -12.29 -6.98 14.07
C PRO A 160 -11.55 -6.08 15.07
N LEU A 161 -11.41 -4.78 14.82
CA LEU A 161 -10.82 -3.84 15.78
C LEU A 161 -11.84 -3.36 16.82
N LEU A 162 -13.12 -3.23 16.44
CA LEU A 162 -14.21 -2.92 17.37
C LEU A 162 -14.48 -4.06 18.35
N GLU A 163 -14.40 -5.33 17.94
CA GLU A 163 -14.56 -6.45 18.89
C GLU A 163 -13.40 -6.59 19.87
N LEU A 164 -12.17 -6.25 19.46
CA LEU A 164 -11.00 -6.27 20.35
C LEU A 164 -10.96 -5.05 21.28
N GLN A 165 -11.41 -3.87 20.85
CA GLN A 165 -11.59 -2.71 21.73
C GLN A 165 -12.75 -2.93 22.71
N ALA A 166 -13.88 -3.51 22.27
CA ALA A 166 -14.99 -3.86 23.15
C ALA A 166 -14.58 -4.91 24.21
N ARG A 167 -13.73 -5.89 23.86
CA ARG A 167 -13.15 -6.82 24.86
C ARG A 167 -12.16 -6.15 25.83
N LYS A 168 -11.45 -5.10 25.41
CA LYS A 168 -10.50 -4.37 26.25
C LYS A 168 -11.20 -3.40 27.20
N GLU A 169 -12.35 -2.84 26.81
CA GLU A 169 -13.18 -1.97 27.65
C GLU A 169 -14.09 -2.73 28.63
N MET A 170 -14.39 -4.01 28.39
CA MET A 170 -15.25 -4.83 29.27
C MET A 170 -14.51 -5.50 30.45
N HIS A 171 -13.24 -5.17 30.71
CA HIS A 171 -12.43 -5.76 31.80
C HIS A 171 -11.65 -4.79 32.72
N PRO A 172 -12.17 -3.61 33.15
CA PRO A 172 -11.62 -2.92 34.33
C PRO A 172 -12.45 -3.09 35.61
N ASP A 173 -13.67 -3.64 35.56
CA ASP A 173 -14.56 -3.71 36.74
C ASP A 173 -14.86 -5.14 37.18
N ARG A 174 -13.85 -5.83 37.70
CA ARG A 174 -14.03 -6.91 38.69
C ARG A 174 -12.73 -7.08 39.46
N VAL A 175 -12.64 -6.41 40.61
CA VAL A 175 -12.14 -6.92 41.91
C VAL A 175 -11.77 -5.71 42.78
N ARG A 176 -12.71 -5.30 43.64
CA ARG A 176 -12.45 -5.07 45.08
C ARG A 176 -13.80 -4.92 45.81
N SER A 177 -14.12 -5.95 46.58
CA SER A 177 -15.28 -6.11 47.45
C SER A 177 -15.44 -4.95 48.45
N PRO A 178 -16.68 -4.61 48.87
CA PRO A 178 -16.91 -3.80 50.05
C PRO A 178 -17.02 -4.72 51.29
N GLU A 179 -16.01 -4.71 52.14
CA GLU A 179 -16.14 -5.15 53.54
C GLU A 179 -16.25 -3.92 54.44
N HIS A 180 -17.45 -3.57 54.92
CA HIS A 180 -17.61 -2.96 56.25
C HIS A 180 -19.06 -2.92 56.79
N ARG A 181 -19.26 -3.67 57.90
CA ARG A 181 -19.99 -3.37 59.16
C ARG A 181 -21.54 -3.28 59.19
N PRO A 182 -22.19 -3.38 60.37
CA PRO A 182 -21.71 -3.63 61.76
C PRO A 182 -22.53 -4.66 62.60
N LEU A 183 -22.02 -5.02 63.81
CA LEU A 183 -22.78 -5.61 64.93
C LEU A 183 -23.81 -4.59 65.48
N PRO A 184 -24.98 -5.01 66.01
CA PRO A 184 -25.17 -5.16 67.47
C PRO A 184 -26.20 -6.29 67.80
N SER A 185 -26.49 -6.74 69.02
CA SER A 185 -26.15 -6.46 70.42
C SER A 185 -26.55 -7.69 71.24
#